data_AF-A0A1G9QVZ7-F1
#
_entry.id   AF-A0A1G9QVZ7-F1
#
_cell.length_a   1.000
_cell.length_b   1.000
_cell.length_c   1.000
_cell.angle_alpha   90.00
_cell.angle_beta   90.00
_cell.angle_gamma   90.00
#
_symmetry.space_group_name_H-M   'P 1'
#
loop_
_entity.id
_entity.type
_entity.pdbx_description
1 polymer ?
#
loop_
_entity_poly.entity_id
_entity_poly.type
_entity_poly.pdbx_seq_one_letter_code
_entity_poly.pdbx_strand_id
1 'polypeptide(L)'
;MQEISVISMIFTAALVLICLFLVLAPFFSFDSYLSFASKGQDAASNKEVLLSTLNELEFEYKMDKISHADYKNLKKQYESQVVSIMKDEEEQMSGTTIDKDLMAEIESEIEATMNSYKNKKGEGK
;
A
#
# COMPACT_ATOMS: atom_id res chain seq x y z
N MET A 1 -19.70 -52.27 22.73
CA MET A 1 -18.50 -52.39 21.86
C MET A 1 -18.69 -51.69 20.52
N GLN A 2 -19.85 -51.82 19.86
CA GLN A 2 -20.12 -51.17 18.57
C GLN A 2 -20.19 -49.63 18.67
N GLU A 3 -20.86 -49.08 19.68
CA GLU A 3 -20.98 -47.62 19.87
C GLU A 3 -19.63 -46.90 20.01
N ILE A 4 -18.68 -47.50 20.75
CA ILE A 4 -17.33 -46.95 20.94
C ILE A 4 -16.55 -46.96 19.63
N SER A 5 -16.78 -47.98 18.78
CA SER A 5 -16.16 -48.09 17.46
C SER A 5 -16.72 -47.07 16.46
N VAL A 6 -18.01 -46.74 16.55
CA VAL A 6 -18.63 -45.72 15.69
C VAL A 6 -18.13 -44.33 16.06
N ILE A 7 -18.02 -44.04 17.36
CA ILE A 7 -17.48 -42.78 17.87
C ILE A 7 -16.02 -42.58 17.46
N SER A 8 -15.18 -43.62 17.55
CA SER A 8 -13.77 -43.49 17.13
C SER A 8 -13.63 -43.29 15.61
N MET A 9 -14.50 -43.92 14.81
CA MET A 9 -14.53 -43.75 13.35
C MET A 9 -14.97 -42.34 12.94
N ILE A 10 -15.94 -41.75 13.63
CA ILE A 10 -16.38 -40.37 13.38
C ILE A 10 -15.27 -39.38 13.76
N PHE A 11 -14.59 -39.61 14.89
CA PHE A 11 -13.52 -38.75 15.36
C PHE A 11 -12.32 -38.75 14.39
N THR A 12 -11.92 -39.92 13.90
CA THR A 12 -10.85 -40.01 12.90
C THR A 12 -11.25 -39.38 11.57
N ALA A 13 -12.48 -39.57 11.11
CA ALA A 13 -12.98 -38.91 9.90
C ALA A 13 -12.98 -37.38 10.03
N ALA A 14 -13.40 -36.85 11.18
CA ALA A 14 -13.38 -35.41 11.45
C ALA A 14 -11.94 -34.86 11.46
N LEU A 15 -11.00 -35.57 12.08
CA LEU A 15 -9.58 -35.18 12.07
C LEU A 15 -9.00 -35.12 10.66
N VAL A 16 -9.29 -36.12 9.83
CA VAL A 16 -8.83 -36.14 8.43
C VAL A 16 -9.39 -34.96 7.65
N LEU A 17 -10.68 -34.64 7.82
CA LEU A 17 -11.29 -33.48 7.16
C LEU A 17 -10.69 -32.15 7.62
N ILE A 18 -10.40 -31.99 8.91
CA ILE A 18 -9.73 -30.79 9.45
C ILE A 18 -8.32 -30.65 8.89
N CYS A 19 -7.53 -31.74 8.89
CA CYS A 19 -6.18 -31.72 8.30
C CYS A 19 -6.22 -31.38 6.80
N LEU A 20 -7.15 -31.97 6.06
CA LEU A 20 -7.34 -31.69 4.64
C LEU A 20 -7.75 -30.21 4.41
N PHE A 21 -8.63 -29.68 5.26
CA PHE A 21 -9.00 -28.27 5.23
C PHE A 21 -7.80 -27.36 5.51
N LEU A 22 -6.97 -27.65 6.51
CA LEU A 22 -5.77 -26.84 6.81
C LEU A 22 -4.74 -26.86 5.68
N VAL A 23 -4.63 -27.96 4.94
CA VAL A 23 -3.74 -28.07 3.77
C VAL A 23 -4.30 -27.35 2.54
N LEU A 24 -5.63 -27.36 2.33
CA LEU A 24 -6.28 -26.67 1.21
C LEU A 24 -6.55 -25.19 1.47
N ALA A 25 -6.70 -24.78 2.72
CA ALA A 25 -6.94 -23.39 3.13
C ALA A 25 -5.92 -22.38 2.55
N PRO A 26 -4.59 -22.64 2.55
CA PRO A 26 -3.63 -21.71 1.96
C PRO A 26 -3.79 -21.56 0.44
N PHE A 27 -4.39 -22.54 -0.25
CA PHE A 27 -4.64 -22.44 -1.69
C PHE A 27 -5.78 -21.49 -2.05
N PHE A 28 -6.71 -21.23 -1.13
CA PHE A 28 -7.87 -20.35 -1.34
C PHE A 28 -7.69 -18.94 -0.76
N SER A 29 -6.72 -18.74 0.14
CA SER A 29 -6.61 -17.52 0.96
C SER A 29 -5.56 -16.52 0.48
N PHE A 30 -5.05 -16.67 -0.75
CA PHE A 30 -3.89 -15.89 -1.22
C PHE A 30 -4.18 -14.39 -1.34
N ASP A 31 -5.43 -13.98 -1.59
CA ASP A 31 -5.74 -12.56 -1.81
C ASP A 31 -5.97 -11.76 -0.52
N SER A 32 -6.50 -12.37 0.55
CA SER A 32 -6.90 -11.63 1.76
C SER A 32 -5.76 -11.42 2.76
N TYR A 33 -4.82 -12.36 2.88
CA TYR A 33 -3.70 -12.25 3.83
C TYR A 33 -2.64 -11.24 3.38
N LEU A 34 -2.47 -11.07 2.06
CA LEU A 34 -1.60 -10.05 1.47
C LEU A 34 -2.14 -8.62 1.65
N SER A 35 -3.46 -8.44 1.79
CA SER A 35 -4.08 -7.11 1.94
C SER A 35 -4.03 -6.55 3.37
N PHE A 36 -3.94 -7.40 4.39
CA PHE A 36 -3.97 -6.97 5.80
C PHE A 36 -2.59 -6.62 6.36
N ALA A 37 -1.51 -7.24 5.84
CA ALA A 37 -0.15 -6.96 6.29
C ALA A 37 0.44 -5.66 5.69
N SER A 38 -0.05 -5.20 4.54
CA SER A 38 0.58 -4.13 3.74
C SER A 38 -0.06 -2.75 3.86
N LYS A 39 -1.22 -2.63 4.52
CA LYS A 39 -2.06 -1.43 4.44
C LYS A 39 -1.49 -0.17 5.12
N GLY A 40 -0.45 -0.29 5.95
CA GLY A 40 0.06 0.84 6.75
C GLY A 40 1.44 1.39 6.37
N GLN A 41 2.32 0.56 5.79
CA GLN A 41 3.75 0.90 5.71
C GLN A 41 4.39 0.55 4.35
N ASP A 42 3.72 -0.23 3.50
CA ASP A 42 4.32 -0.81 2.29
C ASP A 42 4.02 -0.04 1.01
N ALA A 43 3.01 0.84 0.97
CA ALA A 43 2.63 1.52 -0.27
C ALA A 43 3.73 2.47 -0.79
N ALA A 44 4.33 3.28 0.09
CA ALA A 44 5.43 4.17 -0.26
C ALA A 44 6.71 3.40 -0.61
N SER A 45 7.00 2.30 0.11
CA SER A 45 8.12 1.41 -0.20
C SER A 45 7.94 0.71 -1.55
N ASN A 46 6.72 0.26 -1.86
CA ASN A 46 6.40 -0.37 -3.14
C ASN A 46 6.50 0.60 -4.31
N LYS A 47 6.10 1.87 -4.14
CA LYS A 47 6.27 2.90 -5.18
C LYS A 47 7.74 3.13 -5.52
N GLU A 48 8.61 3.25 -4.52
CA GLU A 48 10.05 3.44 -4.72
C GLU A 48 10.68 2.24 -5.43
N VAL A 49 10.34 1.01 -5.01
CA VAL A 49 10.79 -0.23 -5.65
C VAL A 49 10.33 -0.29 -7.11
N LEU A 50 9.07 0.04 -7.40
CA LEU A 50 8.54 0.05 -8.77
C LEU A 50 9.22 1.08 -9.66
N LEU A 51 9.47 2.29 -9.16
CA LEU A 51 10.19 3.34 -9.89
C LEU A 51 11.64 2.94 -10.17
N SER A 52 12.32 2.34 -9.18
CA SER A 52 13.66 1.79 -9.35
C SER A 52 13.69 0.66 -10.38
N THR A 53 12.71 -0.23 -10.34
CA THR A 53 12.52 -1.32 -11.32
C THR A 53 12.31 -0.77 -12.73
N LEU A 54 11.52 0.29 -12.88
CA LEU A 54 11.30 0.94 -14.18
C LEU A 54 12.60 1.54 -14.74
N ASN A 55 13.42 2.14 -13.88
CA ASN A 55 14.72 2.69 -14.26
C ASN A 55 15.71 1.59 -14.68
N GLU A 56 15.77 0.48 -13.94
CA GLU A 56 16.58 -0.68 -14.34
C GLU A 56 16.08 -1.28 -15.66
N LEU A 57 14.77 -1.42 -15.85
CA LEU A 57 14.19 -1.91 -17.10
C LEU A 57 14.57 -1.02 -18.31
N GLU A 58 14.57 0.30 -18.13
CA GLU A 58 15.04 1.23 -19.16
C GLU A 58 16.53 1.10 -19.42
N PHE A 59 17.33 0.90 -18.37
CA PHE A 59 18.76 0.61 -18.50
C PHE A 59 18.99 -0.68 -19.28
N GLU A 60 18.32 -1.78 -18.94
CA GLU A 60 18.45 -3.06 -19.65
C GLU A 60 18.07 -2.96 -21.13
N TYR A 61 17.01 -2.22 -21.45
CA TYR A 61 16.62 -1.94 -22.83
C TYR A 61 17.69 -1.12 -23.57
N LYS A 62 18.22 -0.06 -22.96
CA LYS A 62 19.31 0.75 -23.54
C LYS A 62 20.59 -0.05 -23.74
N MET A 63 20.77 -1.12 -22.98
CA MET A 63 21.89 -2.05 -23.08
C MET A 63 21.62 -3.22 -24.04
N ASP A 64 20.55 -3.17 -24.83
CA ASP A 64 20.12 -4.22 -25.78
C ASP A 64 19.97 -5.61 -25.13
N LYS A 65 19.70 -5.68 -23.81
CA LYS A 65 19.49 -6.95 -23.09
C LYS A 65 18.10 -7.53 -23.31
N ILE A 66 17.12 -6.68 -23.62
CA ILE A 66 15.71 -7.04 -23.80
C ILE A 66 15.15 -6.46 -25.09
N SER A 67 14.16 -7.13 -25.68
CA SER A 67 13.56 -6.67 -26.92
C SER A 67 12.70 -5.42 -26.72
N HIS A 68 12.53 -4.62 -27.77
CA HIS A 68 11.63 -3.46 -27.73
C HIS A 68 10.18 -3.83 -27.39
N ALA A 69 9.72 -5.01 -27.85
CA ALA A 69 8.38 -5.50 -27.58
C ALA A 69 8.19 -5.82 -26.09
N ASP A 70 9.16 -6.52 -25.50
CA ASP A 70 9.14 -6.87 -24.07
C ASP A 70 9.25 -5.63 -23.20
N TYR A 71 10.19 -4.73 -23.52
CA TYR A 71 10.34 -3.43 -22.86
C TYR A 71 9.02 -2.65 -22.84
N LYS A 72 8.39 -2.50 -24.01
CA LYS A 72 7.13 -1.74 -24.14
C LYS A 72 6.00 -2.36 -23.30
N ASN A 73 5.92 -3.69 -23.26
CA ASN A 73 4.90 -4.39 -22.49
C ASN A 73 5.14 -4.23 -20.98
N LEU A 74 6.35 -4.54 -20.52
CA LEU A 74 6.74 -4.45 -19.12
C LEU A 74 6.63 -3.00 -18.60
N LYS A 75 7.14 -2.02 -19.35
CA LYS A 75 7.05 -0.60 -19.00
C LYS A 75 5.62 -0.17 -18.75
N LYS A 76 4.69 -0.53 -19.66
CA LYS A 76 3.27 -0.21 -19.52
C LYS A 76 2.65 -0.83 -18.26
N GLN A 77 3.00 -2.08 -17.94
CA GLN A 77 2.50 -2.76 -16.75
C GLN A 77 2.98 -2.09 -15.46
N TYR A 78 4.27 -1.76 -15.37
CA TYR A 78 4.83 -1.10 -14.19
C TYR A 78 4.34 0.35 -14.04
N GLU A 79 4.25 1.11 -15.12
CA GLU A 79 3.66 2.46 -15.10
C GLU A 79 2.21 2.44 -14.61
N SER A 80 1.41 1.47 -15.05
CA SER A 80 0.02 1.34 -14.58
C SER A 80 -0.07 1.06 -13.08
N GLN A 81 0.86 0.29 -12.52
CA GLN A 81 0.91 0.01 -11.08
C GLN A 81 1.30 1.26 -10.28
N VAL A 82 2.30 2.01 -10.76
CA VAL A 82 2.71 3.28 -10.13
C VAL A 82 1.56 4.29 -10.13
N VAL A 83 0.85 4.43 -11.25
CA VAL A 83 -0.31 5.32 -11.36
C VAL A 83 -1.41 4.93 -10.37
N SER A 84 -1.68 3.63 -10.20
CA SER A 84 -2.66 3.15 -9.22
C SER A 84 -2.27 3.56 -7.80
N ILE A 85 -1.01 3.32 -7.41
CA ILE A 85 -0.53 3.66 -6.06
C ILE A 85 -0.60 5.17 -5.83
N MET A 86 -0.19 5.99 -6.81
CA MET A 86 -0.27 7.45 -6.68
C MET A 86 -1.70 7.95 -6.53
N LYS A 87 -2.65 7.32 -7.23
CA LYS A 87 -4.07 7.65 -7.08
C LYS A 87 -4.60 7.26 -5.71
N ASP A 88 -4.23 6.09 -5.20
CA ASP A 88 -4.61 5.65 -3.85
C ASP A 88 -4.01 6.57 -2.77
N GLU A 89 -2.76 7.05 -2.95
CA GLU A 89 -2.13 8.07 -2.10
C GLU A 89 -2.91 9.40 -2.13
N GLU A 90 -3.32 9.87 -3.31
CA GLU A 90 -4.13 11.09 -3.48
C GLU A 90 -5.50 10.97 -2.80
N GLU A 91 -6.18 9.82 -2.94
CA GLU A 91 -7.47 9.56 -2.30
C GLU A 91 -7.34 9.50 -0.77
N GLN A 92 -6.27 8.92 -0.23
CA GLN A 92 -5.99 8.94 1.21
C GLN A 92 -5.71 10.35 1.74
N MET A 93 -4.96 11.17 0.99
CA MET A 93 -4.71 12.56 1.36
C MET A 93 -5.99 13.41 1.31
N SER A 94 -6.85 13.19 0.30
CA SER A 94 -8.12 13.90 0.16
C SER A 94 -9.17 13.49 1.21
N GLY A 95 -9.04 12.30 1.81
CA GLY A 95 -9.92 11.81 2.88
C GLY A 95 -9.59 12.38 4.27
N THR A 96 -8.45 13.06 4.42
CA THR A 96 -8.16 13.80 5.66
C THR A 96 -9.05 15.04 5.68
N THR A 97 -10.16 14.98 6.42
CA THR A 97 -10.92 16.19 6.76
C THR A 97 -10.00 17.08 7.58
N ILE A 98 -9.33 18.03 6.92
CA ILE A 98 -8.60 19.09 7.61
C ILE A 98 -9.62 19.77 8.50
N ASP A 99 -9.41 19.67 9.82
CA ASP A 99 -10.25 20.31 10.81
C ASP A 99 -10.24 21.81 10.52
N LYS A 100 -11.39 22.34 10.10
CA LYS A 100 -11.52 23.73 9.67
C LYS A 100 -11.24 24.69 10.81
N ASP A 101 -11.50 24.29 12.05
CA ASP A 101 -11.18 25.09 13.23
C ASP A 101 -9.67 25.16 13.44
N LEU A 102 -8.97 24.04 13.33
CA LEU A 102 -7.51 24.00 13.43
C LEU A 102 -6.84 24.83 12.33
N MET A 103 -7.38 24.78 11.10
CA MET A 103 -6.86 25.58 9.97
C MET A 103 -7.07 27.09 10.19
N ALA A 104 -8.23 27.49 10.72
CA ALA A 104 -8.51 28.88 11.04
C ALA A 104 -7.62 29.41 12.17
N GLU A 105 -7.32 28.59 13.18
CA GLU A 105 -6.41 28.95 14.27
C GLU A 105 -4.97 29.14 13.77
N ILE A 106 -4.49 28.24 12.92
CA ILE A 106 -3.16 28.34 12.29
C ILE A 106 -3.06 29.61 11.43
N GLU A 107 -4.06 29.92 10.61
CA GLU A 107 -4.08 31.13 9.78
C GLU A 107 -4.02 32.40 10.64
N SER A 108 -4.78 32.45 11.74
CA SER A 108 -4.76 33.56 12.70
C SER A 108 -3.37 33.75 13.34
N GLU A 109 -2.69 32.67 13.73
CA GLU A 109 -1.36 32.73 14.33
C GLU A 109 -0.29 33.21 13.32
N ILE A 110 -0.38 32.74 12.07
CA ILE A 110 0.50 33.19 10.98
C ILE A 110 0.32 34.68 10.72
N GLU A 111 -0.92 35.17 10.67
CA GLU A 111 -1.21 36.58 10.42
C GLU A 111 -0.72 37.47 11.58
N ALA A 112 -0.96 37.07 12.82
CA ALA A 112 -0.46 37.78 14.01
C ALA A 112 1.07 37.88 14.01
N THR A 113 1.73 36.77 13.67
CA THR A 113 3.19 36.69 13.58
C THR A 113 3.71 37.58 12.45
N MET A 114 3.10 37.53 11.26
CA MET A 114 3.49 38.32 10.10
C MET A 114 3.31 39.82 10.32
N ASN A 115 2.27 40.23 11.03
CA ASN A 115 2.04 41.61 11.45
C ASN A 115 3.06 42.08 12.48
N SER A 116 3.48 41.21 13.42
CA SER A 116 4.54 41.54 14.38
C SER A 116 5.89 41.82 13.68
N TYR A 117 6.21 41.08 12.62
CA TYR A 117 7.42 41.30 11.81
C TYR A 117 7.35 42.58 10.98
N LYS A 118 6.18 42.93 10.43
CA LYS A 118 5.98 44.20 9.71
C LYS A 118 6.16 45.41 10.63
N ASN A 119 5.64 45.35 11.85
CA ASN A 119 5.77 46.43 12.82
C ASN A 119 7.23 46.62 13.28
N LYS A 120 7.95 45.53 13.56
CA LYS A 120 9.39 45.59 13.91
C LYS A 120 10.29 46.11 12.79
N LYS A 121 9.91 45.94 11.52
CA LYS A 121 10.67 46.46 10.37
C LYS A 121 10.44 47.95 10.11
N GLY A 122 9.43 48.55 10.75
CA GLY A 122 9.08 49.98 10.65
C GLY A 122 9.70 50.89 11.71
N GLU A 123 10.23 50.34 12.81
CA GLU A 123 10.79 51.13 13.94
C GLU A 123 12.31 51.37 13.84
N GLY A 124 12.93 50.97 12.72
CA GLY A 124 14.37 51.12 12.48
C GLY A 124 14.75 52.22 11.49
N LYS A 125 14.13 53.41 11.59
CA LYS A 125 14.55 54.63 10.88
C LYS A 125 14.56 55.84 11.79
#